data_AF-A0A953DNY0-F1
#
_entry.id   AF-A0A953DNY0-F1
#
_cell.length_a   1.000
_cell.length_b   1.000
_cell.length_c   1.000
_cell.angle_alpha   90.00
_cell.angle_beta   90.00
_cell.angle_gamma   90.00
#
_symmetry.space_group_name_H-M   'P 1'
#
loop_
_entity.id
_entity.type
_entity.pdbx_description
1 polymer ?
#
loop_
_entity_poly.entity_id
_entity_poly.type
_entity_poly.pdbx_seq_one_letter_code
_entity_poly.pdbx_strand_id
1 'polypeptide(L)'
;MSHRVVVTGCGCISPLGPTASESWAAMREGRCGIGPITTIPTDILNVRVAAEVRDFDWTRHFESKRGALLDRFTQFALIAAREAFGQAGLLQADGRLPEALGLDTAAIVGSGVGGLHTLDDSFRRLYGEGVPRVHPFTIPRLMVNAAASQVSMEFGIMGPSYAVASACASANHAIGEAFRMVREGRARVAVTGGSEACITVGTLKGWEALRVMAVDTCRPFSAGRKGMVLGEGAAVFVLERLEDARARGAPILAE
;
A
#
# COMPACT_ATOMS: atom_id res chain seq x y z
N MET A 1 30.87 5.37 -3.06
CA MET A 1 30.54 6.39 -4.09
C MET A 1 29.03 6.61 -4.03
N SER A 2 28.53 7.81 -4.33
CA SER A 2 27.08 8.07 -4.35
C SER A 2 26.53 7.70 -5.73
N HIS A 3 25.57 6.78 -5.78
CA HIS A 3 24.87 6.39 -7.00
C HIS A 3 23.73 7.37 -7.32
N ARG A 4 23.41 7.52 -8.61
CA ARG A 4 22.18 8.18 -9.05
C ARG A 4 21.05 7.15 -9.00
N VAL A 5 19.88 7.54 -8.54
CA VAL A 5 18.75 6.63 -8.33
C VAL A 5 17.63 7.04 -9.26
N VAL A 6 17.04 6.08 -9.95
CA VAL A 6 15.93 6.31 -10.89
C VAL A 6 14.75 5.42 -10.56
N VAL A 7 13.57 5.86 -10.97
CA VAL A 7 12.33 5.06 -10.91
C VAL A 7 12.17 4.33 -12.23
N THR A 8 12.16 2.99 -12.19
CA THR A 8 11.99 2.13 -13.37
C THR A 8 10.62 1.44 -13.43
N GLY A 9 9.89 1.45 -12.31
CA GLY A 9 8.55 0.90 -12.25
C GLY A 9 7.71 1.60 -11.18
N CYS A 10 6.42 1.72 -11.45
CA CYS A 10 5.41 2.21 -10.54
C CYS A 10 4.16 1.35 -10.66
N GLY A 11 3.45 1.19 -9.55
CA GLY A 11 2.19 0.48 -9.51
C GLY A 11 1.29 1.08 -8.45
N CYS A 12 -0.02 1.01 -8.67
CA CYS A 12 -0.99 1.66 -7.80
C CYS A 12 -2.32 0.93 -7.84
N ILE A 13 -2.96 0.87 -6.68
CA ILE A 13 -4.39 0.60 -6.57
C ILE A 13 -5.01 1.71 -5.74
N SER A 14 -6.03 2.37 -6.28
CA SER A 14 -6.62 3.55 -5.66
C SER A 14 -8.13 3.65 -5.90
N PRO A 15 -8.83 4.56 -5.21
CA PRO A 15 -10.24 4.86 -5.46
C PRO A 15 -10.53 5.42 -6.86
N LEU A 16 -9.47 5.78 -7.61
CA LEU A 16 -9.55 6.34 -8.95
C LEU A 16 -9.30 5.31 -10.06
N GLY A 17 -8.70 4.17 -9.73
CA GLY A 17 -8.42 3.09 -10.65
C GLY A 17 -7.58 1.96 -10.02
N PRO A 18 -7.67 0.73 -10.55
CA PRO A 18 -6.92 -0.42 -10.06
C PRO A 18 -5.45 -0.47 -10.51
N THR A 19 -5.01 0.46 -11.37
CA THR A 19 -3.64 0.56 -11.86
C THR A 19 -3.08 1.98 -11.71
N ALA A 20 -1.75 2.14 -11.79
CA ALA A 20 -1.09 3.45 -11.81
C ALA A 20 -1.51 4.28 -13.03
N SER A 21 -1.63 3.65 -14.20
CA SER A 21 -2.00 4.33 -15.44
C SER A 21 -3.44 4.87 -15.41
N GLU A 22 -4.41 4.09 -14.91
CA GLU A 22 -5.81 4.51 -14.81
C GLU A 22 -6.00 5.53 -13.69
N SER A 23 -5.32 5.36 -12.57
CA SER A 23 -5.31 6.35 -11.47
C SER A 23 -4.80 7.70 -11.98
N TRP A 24 -3.71 7.70 -12.76
CA TRP A 24 -3.17 8.92 -13.37
C TRP A 24 -4.12 9.57 -14.36
N ALA A 25 -4.73 8.78 -15.26
CA ALA A 25 -5.72 9.29 -16.20
C ALA A 25 -6.92 9.93 -15.48
N ALA A 26 -7.44 9.28 -14.44
CA ALA A 26 -8.51 9.80 -13.60
C ALA A 26 -8.17 11.14 -12.95
N MET A 27 -6.96 11.25 -12.40
CA MET A 27 -6.48 12.50 -11.78
C MET A 27 -6.42 13.63 -12.79
N ARG A 28 -5.91 13.36 -14.01
CA ARG A 28 -5.85 14.35 -15.09
C ARG A 28 -7.22 14.82 -15.55
N GLU A 29 -8.20 13.95 -15.52
CA GLU A 29 -9.60 14.25 -15.86
C GLU A 29 -10.36 14.96 -14.71
N GLY A 30 -9.76 15.07 -13.53
CA GLY A 30 -10.42 15.64 -12.35
C GLY A 30 -11.53 14.74 -11.79
N ARG A 31 -11.47 13.42 -12.01
CA ARG A 31 -12.44 12.48 -11.44
C ARG A 31 -12.33 12.42 -9.92
N CYS A 32 -13.47 12.40 -9.25
CA CYS A 32 -13.55 12.30 -7.79
C CYS A 32 -13.70 10.83 -7.37
N GLY A 33 -12.76 10.34 -6.56
CA GLY A 33 -12.83 8.99 -5.97
C GLY A 33 -13.72 8.91 -4.71
N ILE A 34 -14.02 10.05 -4.09
CA ILE A 34 -14.83 10.13 -2.86
C ILE A 34 -16.30 9.87 -3.21
N GLY A 35 -16.94 9.00 -2.43
CA GLY A 35 -18.37 8.75 -2.50
C GLY A 35 -18.91 8.18 -1.19
N PRO A 36 -20.18 7.75 -1.17
CA PRO A 36 -20.77 7.05 -0.03
C PRO A 36 -19.95 5.81 0.33
N ILE A 37 -19.80 5.55 1.62
CA ILE A 37 -19.19 4.32 2.14
C ILE A 37 -20.12 3.14 1.82
N THR A 38 -19.57 2.11 1.18
CA THR A 38 -20.30 0.90 0.77
C THR A 38 -19.70 -0.38 1.33
N THR A 39 -18.47 -0.34 1.82
CA THR A 39 -17.72 -1.53 2.25
C THR A 39 -18.00 -1.97 3.68
N ILE A 40 -18.60 -1.11 4.50
CA ILE A 40 -18.89 -1.36 5.92
C ILE A 40 -20.26 -0.77 6.33
N PRO A 41 -20.87 -1.27 7.43
CA PRO A 41 -22.07 -0.65 8.01
C PRO A 41 -21.79 0.79 8.48
N THR A 42 -22.75 1.70 8.26
CA THR A 42 -22.60 3.13 8.59
C THR A 42 -23.62 3.65 9.59
N ASP A 43 -24.47 2.78 10.16
CA ASP A 43 -25.61 3.17 11.00
C ASP A 43 -25.20 4.08 12.17
N ILE A 44 -24.07 3.76 12.80
CA ILE A 44 -23.53 4.47 13.98
C ILE A 44 -22.51 5.57 13.63
N LEU A 45 -22.28 5.81 12.34
CA LEU A 45 -21.31 6.78 11.83
C LEU A 45 -22.02 8.09 11.45
N ASN A 46 -21.39 9.21 11.81
CA ASN A 46 -21.71 10.55 11.35
C ASN A 46 -21.09 10.81 9.97
N VAL A 47 -19.89 10.28 9.72
CA VAL A 47 -19.18 10.37 8.44
C VAL A 47 -19.57 9.19 7.58
N ARG A 48 -20.19 9.48 6.43
CA ARG A 48 -20.72 8.46 5.50
C ARG A 48 -20.06 8.50 4.12
N VAL A 49 -18.94 9.22 4.02
CA VAL A 49 -18.16 9.35 2.79
C VAL A 49 -16.73 8.91 3.00
N ALA A 50 -16.17 8.22 2.01
CA ALA A 50 -14.77 7.83 1.95
C ALA A 50 -14.30 7.70 0.50
N ALA A 51 -12.99 7.60 0.30
CA ALA A 51 -12.43 7.20 -0.98
C ALA A 51 -12.07 5.71 -0.92
N GLU A 52 -13.04 4.84 -1.22
CA GLU A 52 -12.90 3.38 -1.23
C GLU A 52 -12.29 2.90 -2.56
N VAL A 53 -11.42 1.88 -2.51
CA VAL A 53 -11.04 1.15 -3.73
C VAL A 53 -12.28 0.35 -4.17
N ARG A 54 -12.81 0.72 -5.34
CA ARG A 54 -14.07 0.18 -5.88
C ARG A 54 -13.88 -1.17 -6.56
N ASP A 55 -14.94 -1.97 -6.58
CA ASP A 55 -15.02 -3.28 -7.26
C ASP A 55 -13.87 -4.24 -6.90
N PHE A 56 -13.33 -4.10 -5.69
CA PHE A 56 -12.21 -4.89 -5.23
C PHE A 56 -12.65 -6.25 -4.73
N ASP A 57 -12.18 -7.28 -5.41
CA ASP A 57 -12.36 -8.68 -5.04
C ASP A 57 -11.00 -9.37 -4.99
N TRP A 58 -10.49 -9.61 -3.78
CA TRP A 58 -9.18 -10.22 -3.57
C TRP A 58 -9.08 -11.63 -4.17
N THR A 59 -10.20 -12.34 -4.34
CA THR A 59 -10.20 -13.72 -4.88
C THR A 59 -9.78 -13.77 -6.35
N ARG A 60 -9.87 -12.63 -7.06
CA ARG A 60 -9.36 -12.48 -8.43
C ARG A 60 -7.84 -12.32 -8.50
N HIS A 61 -7.20 -12.03 -7.37
CA HIS A 61 -5.76 -11.72 -7.31
C HIS A 61 -4.96 -12.77 -6.54
N PHE A 62 -5.59 -13.54 -5.66
CA PHE A 62 -4.93 -14.49 -4.78
C PHE A 62 -5.71 -15.78 -4.69
N GLU A 63 -4.98 -16.90 -4.68
CA GLU A 63 -5.56 -18.19 -4.28
C GLU A 63 -6.20 -18.08 -2.89
N SER A 64 -7.33 -18.76 -2.69
CA SER A 64 -8.15 -18.67 -1.48
C SER A 64 -7.35 -18.82 -0.18
N LYS A 65 -6.46 -19.84 -0.11
CA LYS A 65 -5.61 -20.08 1.08
C LYS A 65 -4.63 -18.94 1.34
N ARG A 66 -4.07 -18.34 0.29
CA ARG A 66 -3.09 -17.25 0.42
C ARG A 66 -3.79 -15.94 0.76
N GLY A 67 -4.84 -15.58 0.03
CA GLY A 67 -5.56 -14.31 0.22
C GLY A 67 -6.20 -14.17 1.60
N ALA A 68 -6.71 -15.27 2.17
CA ALA A 68 -7.28 -15.30 3.52
C ALA A 68 -6.23 -15.02 4.64
N LEU A 69 -4.94 -15.21 4.35
CA LEU A 69 -3.85 -14.94 5.28
C LEU A 69 -3.31 -13.51 5.18
N LEU A 70 -3.94 -12.65 4.38
CA LEU A 70 -3.55 -11.26 4.18
C LEU A 70 -4.61 -10.33 4.78
N ASP A 71 -4.16 -9.18 5.25
CA ASP A 71 -5.08 -8.04 5.45
C ASP A 71 -5.26 -7.27 4.13
N ARG A 72 -6.34 -6.50 4.01
CA ARG A 72 -6.67 -5.69 2.83
C ARG A 72 -5.52 -4.75 2.44
N PHE A 73 -4.85 -4.11 3.40
CA PHE A 73 -3.70 -3.23 3.06
C PHE A 73 -2.52 -4.03 2.47
N THR A 74 -2.32 -5.27 2.92
CA THR A 74 -1.26 -6.13 2.38
C THR A 74 -1.62 -6.61 0.98
N GLN A 75 -2.89 -6.93 0.73
CA GLN A 75 -3.40 -7.27 -0.61
C GLN A 75 -3.16 -6.13 -1.61
N PHE A 76 -3.45 -4.88 -1.21
CA PHE A 76 -3.16 -3.70 -2.04
C PHE A 76 -1.67 -3.54 -2.33
N ALA A 77 -0.82 -3.70 -1.32
CA ALA A 77 0.63 -3.61 -1.49
C ALA A 77 1.16 -4.62 -2.50
N LEU A 78 0.70 -5.87 -2.44
CA LEU A 78 1.11 -6.92 -3.39
C LEU A 78 0.63 -6.63 -4.81
N ILE A 79 -0.60 -6.16 -5.00
CA ILE A 79 -1.14 -5.82 -6.32
C ILE A 79 -0.34 -4.67 -6.94
N ALA A 80 -0.12 -3.59 -6.19
CA ALA A 80 0.69 -2.47 -6.64
C ALA A 80 2.15 -2.88 -6.91
N ALA A 81 2.73 -3.75 -6.08
CA ALA A 81 4.10 -4.25 -6.30
C ALA A 81 4.21 -5.11 -7.57
N ARG A 82 3.20 -5.95 -7.87
CA ARG A 82 3.16 -6.73 -9.12
C ARG A 82 3.17 -5.82 -10.35
N GLU A 83 2.36 -4.76 -10.34
CA GLU A 83 2.36 -3.77 -11.42
C GLU A 83 3.72 -3.06 -11.53
N ALA A 84 4.29 -2.62 -10.41
CA ALA A 84 5.58 -1.92 -10.39
C ALA A 84 6.73 -2.81 -10.91
N PHE A 85 6.84 -4.06 -10.45
CA PHE A 85 7.85 -5.00 -10.95
C PHE A 85 7.60 -5.41 -12.40
N GLY A 86 6.34 -5.53 -12.81
CA GLY A 86 5.96 -5.78 -14.20
C GLY A 86 6.44 -4.66 -15.13
N GLN A 87 6.26 -3.41 -14.72
CA GLN A 87 6.77 -2.25 -15.47
C GLN A 87 8.30 -2.17 -15.45
N ALA A 88 8.94 -2.49 -14.32
CA ALA A 88 10.40 -2.47 -14.22
C ALA A 88 11.05 -3.57 -15.08
N GLY A 89 10.39 -4.71 -15.29
CA GLY A 89 10.93 -5.81 -16.10
C GLY A 89 12.13 -6.51 -15.44
N LEU A 90 12.08 -6.71 -14.12
CA LEU A 90 13.16 -7.34 -13.33
C LEU A 90 12.90 -8.82 -13.00
N LEU A 91 11.68 -9.31 -13.20
CA LEU A 91 11.26 -10.64 -12.78
C LEU A 91 11.65 -11.71 -13.82
N GLN A 92 11.95 -12.90 -13.33
CA GLN A 92 12.10 -14.11 -14.12
C GLN A 92 10.73 -14.69 -14.48
N ALA A 93 10.72 -15.77 -15.26
CA ALA A 93 9.49 -16.43 -15.72
C ALA A 93 8.60 -16.97 -14.58
N ASP A 94 9.19 -17.24 -13.41
CA ASP A 94 8.48 -17.68 -12.20
C ASP A 94 7.90 -16.52 -11.37
N GLY A 95 8.06 -15.27 -11.84
CA GLY A 95 7.58 -14.07 -11.17
C GLY A 95 8.46 -13.59 -10.02
N ARG A 96 9.68 -14.11 -9.87
CA ARG A 96 10.62 -13.74 -8.81
C ARG A 96 11.83 -13.01 -9.36
N LEU A 97 12.56 -12.29 -8.51
CA LEU A 97 13.85 -11.73 -8.87
C LEU A 97 14.89 -12.85 -9.02
N PRO A 98 15.87 -12.69 -9.94
CA PRO A 98 17.08 -13.53 -9.91
C PRO A 98 17.69 -13.53 -8.52
N GLU A 99 18.09 -14.70 -8.01
CA GLU A 99 18.56 -14.85 -6.62
C GLU A 99 19.66 -13.83 -6.24
N ALA A 100 20.65 -13.64 -7.12
CA ALA A 100 21.70 -12.66 -6.93
C ALA A 100 21.16 -11.21 -6.80
N LEU A 101 20.11 -10.87 -7.56
CA LEU A 101 19.46 -9.57 -7.44
C LEU A 101 18.58 -9.51 -6.18
N GLY A 102 17.93 -10.61 -5.80
CA GLY A 102 17.13 -10.73 -4.59
C GLY A 102 17.92 -10.46 -3.31
N LEU A 103 19.16 -10.97 -3.21
CA LEU A 103 20.10 -10.67 -2.12
C LEU A 103 20.44 -9.18 -2.01
N ASP A 104 20.42 -8.49 -3.15
CA ASP A 104 20.79 -7.08 -3.32
C ASP A 104 19.57 -6.14 -3.47
N THR A 105 18.37 -6.65 -3.20
CA THR A 105 17.13 -5.87 -3.28
C THR A 105 16.61 -5.57 -1.88
N ALA A 106 16.21 -4.32 -1.64
CA ALA A 106 15.54 -3.91 -0.41
C ALA A 106 14.02 -3.83 -0.61
N ALA A 107 13.25 -4.11 0.45
CA ALA A 107 11.80 -3.95 0.49
C ALA A 107 11.39 -3.06 1.66
N ILE A 108 11.19 -1.77 1.40
CA ILE A 108 10.89 -0.77 2.42
C ILE A 108 9.50 -0.20 2.17
N VAL A 109 8.49 -0.68 2.88
CA VAL A 109 7.08 -0.30 2.64
C VAL A 109 6.52 0.50 3.81
N GLY A 110 5.90 1.64 3.51
CA GLY A 110 5.21 2.45 4.51
C GLY A 110 3.77 1.99 4.76
N SER A 111 3.35 1.99 6.02
CA SER A 111 1.93 1.97 6.41
C SER A 111 1.78 2.76 7.71
N GLY A 112 0.69 3.49 7.88
CA GLY A 112 0.43 4.27 9.08
C GLY A 112 -0.05 3.38 10.22
N VAL A 113 -0.97 2.45 9.93
CA VAL A 113 -1.74 1.72 10.95
C VAL A 113 -1.79 0.21 10.76
N GLY A 114 -1.37 -0.31 9.61
CA GLY A 114 -1.32 -1.75 9.34
C GLY A 114 -2.70 -2.38 9.11
N GLY A 115 -2.88 -3.63 9.55
CA GLY A 115 -4.05 -4.43 9.21
C GLY A 115 -5.26 -4.17 10.11
N LEU A 116 -5.89 -3.01 9.94
CA LEU A 116 -7.05 -2.60 10.72
C LEU A 116 -8.30 -3.42 10.42
N HIS A 117 -8.48 -3.94 9.20
CA HIS A 117 -9.61 -4.84 8.90
C HIS A 117 -9.53 -6.12 9.73
N THR A 118 -8.34 -6.71 9.85
CA THR A 118 -8.10 -7.88 10.68
C THR A 118 -8.37 -7.58 12.15
N LEU A 119 -7.91 -6.44 12.65
CA LEU A 119 -8.10 -6.04 14.05
C LEU A 119 -9.58 -5.82 14.37
N ASP A 120 -10.27 -5.03 13.54
CA ASP A 120 -11.69 -4.68 13.70
C ASP A 120 -12.58 -5.94 13.66
N ASP A 121 -12.37 -6.83 12.69
CA ASP A 121 -13.09 -8.12 12.63
C ASP A 121 -12.80 -9.01 13.84
N SER A 122 -11.54 -9.09 14.26
CA SER A 122 -11.15 -9.91 15.42
C SER A 122 -11.83 -9.43 16.70
N PHE A 123 -11.89 -8.11 16.92
CA PHE A 123 -12.55 -7.54 18.09
C PHE A 123 -14.07 -7.63 18.03
N ARG A 124 -14.67 -7.44 16.85
CA ARG A 124 -16.11 -7.65 16.64
C ARG A 124 -16.51 -9.07 17.02
N ARG A 125 -15.76 -10.07 16.58
CA ARG A 125 -16.02 -11.49 16.88
C ARG A 125 -15.74 -11.84 18.34
N LEU A 126 -14.62 -11.37 18.90
CA LEU A 126 -14.23 -11.66 20.28
C LEU A 126 -15.17 -11.02 21.30
N TYR A 127 -15.39 -9.71 21.19
CA TYR A 127 -16.14 -8.93 22.18
C TYR A 127 -17.63 -8.81 21.85
N GLY A 128 -17.98 -8.67 20.57
CA GLY A 128 -19.36 -8.49 20.14
C GLY A 128 -20.13 -9.81 20.02
N GLU A 129 -19.50 -10.86 19.48
CA GLU A 129 -20.13 -12.17 19.27
C GLU A 129 -19.77 -13.21 20.34
N GLY A 130 -18.84 -12.89 21.26
CA GLY A 130 -18.41 -13.79 22.33
C GLY A 130 -17.61 -15.01 21.84
N VAL A 131 -17.02 -14.95 20.65
CA VAL A 131 -16.22 -16.05 20.10
C VAL A 131 -14.92 -16.17 20.92
N PRO A 132 -14.61 -17.34 21.53
CA PRO A 132 -13.54 -17.44 22.54
C PRO A 132 -12.12 -17.46 21.96
N ARG A 133 -11.96 -17.44 20.63
CA ARG A 133 -10.66 -17.54 19.95
C ARG A 133 -10.59 -16.64 18.72
N VAL A 134 -9.44 -16.01 18.51
CA VAL A 134 -9.08 -15.31 17.28
C VAL A 134 -8.33 -16.23 16.33
N HIS A 135 -8.22 -15.84 15.05
CA HIS A 135 -7.49 -16.61 14.06
C HIS A 135 -5.98 -16.64 14.39
N PRO A 136 -5.23 -17.75 14.20
CA PRO A 136 -3.80 -17.81 14.52
C PRO A 136 -2.94 -16.78 13.78
N PHE A 137 -3.34 -16.41 12.56
CA PHE A 137 -2.64 -15.39 11.75
C PHE A 137 -3.10 -13.95 12.04
N THR A 138 -3.90 -13.71 13.08
CA THR A 138 -4.35 -12.34 13.43
C THR A 138 -3.17 -11.39 13.59
N ILE A 139 -2.13 -11.79 14.34
CA ILE A 139 -0.93 -10.98 14.54
C ILE A 139 -0.14 -10.79 13.22
N PRO A 140 0.28 -11.84 12.49
CA PRO A 140 0.95 -11.66 11.19
C PRO A 140 0.21 -10.77 10.19
N ARG A 141 -1.12 -10.77 10.21
CA ARG A 141 -1.95 -9.97 9.31
C ARG A 141 -2.03 -8.50 9.71
N LEU A 142 -2.09 -8.20 11.02
CA LEU A 142 -2.25 -6.82 11.49
C LEU A 142 -0.94 -6.04 11.60
N MET A 143 0.20 -6.73 11.72
CA MET A 143 1.50 -6.07 11.89
C MET A 143 1.78 -5.11 10.72
N VAL A 144 2.26 -3.91 11.03
CA VAL A 144 2.56 -2.86 10.03
C VAL A 144 3.56 -3.34 8.97
N ASN A 145 4.48 -4.23 9.34
CA ASN A 145 5.45 -4.81 8.42
C ASN A 145 4.90 -5.92 7.51
N ALA A 146 3.65 -6.35 7.66
CA ALA A 146 3.09 -7.44 6.86
C ALA A 146 3.17 -7.18 5.35
N ALA A 147 2.94 -5.94 4.91
CA ALA A 147 3.10 -5.54 3.51
C ALA A 147 4.54 -5.75 3.02
N ALA A 148 5.55 -5.25 3.74
CA ALA A 148 6.95 -5.44 3.37
C ALA A 148 7.33 -6.92 3.35
N SER A 149 6.94 -7.69 4.38
CA SER A 149 7.22 -9.13 4.47
C SER A 149 6.61 -9.91 3.31
N GLN A 150 5.36 -9.62 2.95
CA GLN A 150 4.67 -10.33 1.87
C GLN A 150 5.21 -9.96 0.49
N VAL A 151 5.55 -8.68 0.26
CA VAL A 151 6.26 -8.26 -0.96
C VAL A 151 7.59 -9.00 -1.06
N SER A 152 8.37 -9.07 0.03
CA SER A 152 9.66 -9.77 0.01
C SER A 152 9.53 -11.25 -0.30
N MET A 153 8.57 -11.94 0.34
CA MET A 153 8.33 -13.35 0.09
C MET A 153 7.87 -13.63 -1.34
N GLU A 154 6.98 -12.79 -1.89
CA GLU A 154 6.46 -12.96 -3.24
C GLU A 154 7.55 -12.84 -4.30
N PHE A 155 8.37 -11.79 -4.23
CA PHE A 155 9.37 -11.49 -5.27
C PHE A 155 10.77 -12.06 -4.99
N GLY A 156 10.96 -12.78 -3.88
CA GLY A 156 12.26 -13.37 -3.53
C GLY A 156 13.31 -12.36 -3.10
N ILE A 157 12.88 -11.34 -2.37
CA ILE A 157 13.76 -10.30 -1.83
C ILE A 157 14.38 -10.81 -0.54
N MET A 158 15.71 -10.78 -0.48
CA MET A 158 16.52 -11.31 0.62
C MET A 158 17.42 -10.25 1.25
N GLY A 159 17.47 -9.04 0.69
CA GLY A 159 18.12 -7.89 1.30
C GLY A 159 17.26 -7.24 2.40
N PRO A 160 17.56 -5.99 2.79
CA PRO A 160 16.87 -5.29 3.87
C PRO A 160 15.35 -5.21 3.65
N SER A 161 14.56 -5.72 4.60
CA SER A 161 13.10 -5.76 4.50
C SER A 161 12.45 -5.32 5.81
N TYR A 162 11.82 -4.15 5.81
CA TYR A 162 11.09 -3.63 6.98
C TYR A 162 10.03 -2.60 6.58
N ALA A 163 9.20 -2.20 7.54
CA ALA A 163 8.22 -1.15 7.33
C ALA A 163 8.54 0.13 8.10
N VAL A 164 8.08 1.25 7.55
CA VAL A 164 8.18 2.57 8.17
C VAL A 164 6.78 3.03 8.59
N ALA A 165 6.65 3.39 9.87
CA ALA A 165 5.40 3.86 10.46
C ALA A 165 5.60 5.27 11.04
N SER A 166 5.10 6.27 10.32
CA SER A 166 5.15 7.69 10.71
C SER A 166 3.86 8.40 10.27
N ALA A 167 2.73 7.71 10.45
CA ALA A 167 1.40 8.16 10.05
C ALA A 167 1.34 8.57 8.56
N CYS A 168 0.85 9.79 8.27
CA CYS A 168 0.68 10.28 6.90
C CYS A 168 1.99 10.36 6.10
N ALA A 169 3.15 10.40 6.79
CA ALA A 169 4.45 10.46 6.15
C ALA A 169 5.10 9.08 5.90
N SER A 170 4.45 7.97 6.30
CA SER A 170 5.01 6.62 6.23
C SER A 170 5.58 6.28 4.85
N ALA A 171 4.81 6.50 3.78
CA ALA A 171 5.26 6.19 2.41
C ALA A 171 6.44 7.08 1.99
N ASN A 172 6.39 8.38 2.27
CA ASN A 172 7.47 9.30 1.91
C ASN A 172 8.78 8.97 2.65
N HIS A 173 8.70 8.63 3.94
CA HIS A 173 9.88 8.20 4.69
C HIS A 173 10.41 6.85 4.20
N ALA A 174 9.53 5.89 3.88
CA ALA A 174 9.93 4.62 3.27
C ALA A 174 10.69 4.83 1.95
N ILE A 175 10.15 5.69 1.06
CA ILE A 175 10.80 6.06 -0.21
C ILE A 175 12.17 6.70 0.06
N GLY A 176 12.26 7.61 1.04
CA GLY A 176 13.51 8.26 1.42
C GLY A 176 14.58 7.28 1.92
N GLU A 177 14.20 6.29 2.73
CA GLU A 177 15.12 5.24 3.19
C GLU A 177 15.56 4.32 2.05
N ALA A 178 14.62 3.88 1.21
CA ALA A 178 14.92 3.07 0.03
C ALA A 178 15.87 3.79 -0.94
N PHE A 179 15.61 5.07 -1.20
CA PHE A 179 16.47 5.94 -1.99
C PHE A 179 17.89 6.00 -1.41
N ARG A 180 18.03 6.22 -0.09
CA ARG A 180 19.34 6.22 0.57
C ARG A 180 20.06 4.90 0.41
N MET A 181 19.38 3.77 0.58
CA MET A 181 20.00 2.46 0.41
C MET A 181 20.56 2.24 -0.99
N VAL A 182 19.80 2.61 -2.04
CA VAL A 182 20.26 2.49 -3.42
C VAL A 182 21.39 3.47 -3.70
N ARG A 183 21.24 4.73 -3.28
CA ARG A 183 22.24 5.79 -3.44
C ARG A 183 23.57 5.47 -2.76
N GLU A 184 23.54 4.85 -1.59
CA GLU A 184 24.72 4.50 -0.80
C GLU A 184 25.33 3.15 -1.21
N GLY A 185 24.69 2.42 -2.14
CA GLY A 185 25.15 1.10 -2.60
C GLY A 185 24.87 -0.03 -1.60
N ARG A 186 23.98 0.20 -0.63
CA ARG A 186 23.51 -0.81 0.35
C ARG A 186 22.49 -1.76 -0.25
N ALA A 187 21.90 -1.39 -1.39
CA ALA A 187 21.07 -2.22 -2.25
C ALA A 187 21.30 -1.79 -3.70
N ARG A 188 21.13 -2.70 -4.66
CA ARG A 188 21.11 -2.38 -6.10
C ARG A 188 19.75 -1.87 -6.54
N VAL A 189 18.70 -2.45 -5.96
CA VAL A 189 17.30 -2.19 -6.24
C VAL A 189 16.57 -2.01 -4.92
N ALA A 190 15.55 -1.17 -4.89
CA ALA A 190 14.62 -1.15 -3.78
C ALA A 190 13.17 -1.10 -4.27
N VAL A 191 12.31 -1.95 -3.72
CA VAL A 191 10.87 -1.79 -3.81
C VAL A 191 10.38 -0.99 -2.60
N THR A 192 9.63 0.07 -2.86
CA THR A 192 9.20 1.00 -1.81
C THR A 192 7.88 1.69 -2.14
N GLY A 193 7.35 2.49 -1.21
CA GLY A 193 6.07 3.17 -1.36
C GLY A 193 5.25 3.02 -0.08
N GLY A 194 3.94 2.85 -0.22
CA GLY A 194 3.09 2.57 0.93
C GLY A 194 1.72 2.00 0.59
N SER A 195 1.07 1.48 1.62
CA SER A 195 -0.26 0.89 1.53
C SER A 195 -1.07 1.15 2.78
N GLU A 196 -2.37 1.40 2.63
CA GLU A 196 -3.29 1.57 3.73
C GLU A 196 -4.69 1.07 3.38
N ALA A 197 -5.35 0.42 4.34
CA ALA A 197 -6.76 0.05 4.28
C ALA A 197 -7.40 0.33 5.64
N CYS A 198 -7.78 1.59 5.85
CA CYS A 198 -8.23 2.10 7.15
C CYS A 198 -9.75 2.33 7.23
N ILE A 199 -10.51 1.87 6.24
CA ILE A 199 -11.96 2.04 6.19
C ILE A 199 -12.63 0.88 6.95
N THR A 200 -12.57 0.98 8.28
CA THR A 200 -13.28 0.09 9.21
C THR A 200 -14.16 0.89 10.15
N VAL A 201 -15.14 0.23 10.77
CA VAL A 201 -16.11 0.90 11.66
C VAL A 201 -15.40 1.52 12.86
N GLY A 202 -14.54 0.76 13.54
CA GLY A 202 -13.78 1.25 14.70
C GLY A 202 -12.84 2.40 14.32
N THR A 203 -12.19 2.31 13.16
CA THR A 203 -11.26 3.34 12.69
C THR A 203 -11.98 4.65 12.40
N LEU A 204 -13.05 4.63 11.60
CA LEU A 204 -13.85 5.82 11.33
C LEU A 204 -14.39 6.44 12.61
N LYS A 205 -14.80 5.61 13.58
CA LYS A 205 -15.28 6.14 14.87
C LYS A 205 -14.20 6.86 15.66
N GLY A 206 -12.97 6.33 15.66
CA GLY A 206 -11.81 6.99 16.25
C GLY A 206 -11.53 8.35 15.59
N TRP A 207 -11.56 8.42 14.26
CA TRP A 207 -11.35 9.67 13.52
C TRP A 207 -12.47 10.70 13.70
N GLU A 208 -13.73 10.26 13.83
CA GLU A 208 -14.85 11.14 14.18
C GLU A 208 -14.64 11.84 15.52
N ALA A 209 -14.10 11.12 16.51
CA ALA A 209 -13.85 11.67 17.84
C ALA A 209 -12.86 12.83 17.83
N LEU A 210 -11.93 12.85 16.86
CA LEU A 210 -10.98 13.95 16.65
C LEU A 210 -11.62 15.19 16.00
N ARG A 211 -12.84 15.07 15.45
CA ARG A 211 -13.56 16.15 14.74
C ARG A 211 -12.78 16.74 13.56
N VAL A 212 -11.99 15.91 12.88
CA VAL A 212 -11.18 16.31 11.71
C VAL A 212 -11.77 15.87 10.38
N MET A 213 -12.86 15.10 10.41
CA MET A 213 -13.45 14.45 9.24
C MET A 213 -14.51 15.33 8.57
N ALA A 214 -14.45 15.44 7.24
CA ALA A 214 -15.51 16.02 6.44
C ALA A 214 -16.64 15.00 6.23
N VAL A 215 -17.89 15.49 6.22
CA VAL A 215 -19.10 14.67 6.01
C VAL A 215 -19.56 14.63 4.55
N ASP A 216 -18.99 15.48 3.70
CA ASP A 216 -19.41 15.68 2.31
C ASP A 216 -18.29 15.36 1.30
N THR A 217 -17.17 16.08 1.35
CA THR A 217 -16.03 15.85 0.44
C THR A 217 -14.72 16.50 0.95
N CYS A 218 -13.61 16.23 0.27
CA CYS A 218 -12.32 16.87 0.49
C CYS A 218 -12.15 18.06 -0.46
N ARG A 219 -11.91 19.26 0.09
CA ARG A 219 -11.68 20.49 -0.69
C ARG A 219 -10.46 21.27 -0.16
N PRO A 220 -9.24 20.79 -0.46
CA PRO A 220 -8.00 21.44 -0.01
C PRO A 220 -7.98 22.93 -0.39
N PHE A 221 -7.45 23.77 0.51
CA PHE A 221 -7.30 25.24 0.33
C PHE A 221 -8.60 26.04 0.15
N SER A 222 -9.76 25.40 0.08
CA SER A 222 -11.05 26.10 0.02
C SER A 222 -11.38 26.78 1.35
N ALA A 223 -12.01 27.96 1.28
CA ALA A 223 -12.59 28.64 2.44
C ALA A 223 -13.69 27.80 3.11
N GLY A 224 -14.41 26.99 2.33
CA GLY A 224 -15.49 26.12 2.81
C GLY A 224 -15.05 24.71 3.22
N ARG A 225 -13.75 24.44 3.40
CA ARG A 225 -13.28 23.11 3.81
C ARG A 225 -13.80 22.73 5.20
N LYS A 226 -14.20 21.47 5.37
CA LYS A 226 -14.83 20.98 6.61
C LYS A 226 -14.02 19.89 7.33
N GLY A 227 -12.88 19.48 6.77
CA GLY A 227 -12.08 18.38 7.29
C GLY A 227 -11.45 17.57 6.16
N MET A 228 -10.85 16.44 6.53
CA MET A 228 -10.30 15.44 5.62
C MET A 228 -11.31 14.32 5.34
N VAL A 229 -11.10 13.59 4.24
CA VAL A 229 -11.83 12.35 3.93
C VAL A 229 -10.80 11.22 3.91
N LEU A 230 -11.09 10.13 4.60
CA LEU A 230 -10.22 8.96 4.58
C LEU A 230 -10.32 8.25 3.24
N GLY A 231 -9.19 7.72 2.79
CA GLY A 231 -9.10 6.85 1.64
C GLY A 231 -8.26 5.62 1.95
N GLU A 232 -8.28 4.69 1.03
CA GLU A 232 -7.48 3.47 1.06
C GLU A 232 -6.84 3.21 -0.30
N GLY A 233 -5.81 2.35 -0.32
CA GLY A 233 -5.09 1.99 -1.53
C GLY A 233 -3.61 1.76 -1.27
N ALA A 234 -2.85 1.59 -2.35
CA ALA A 234 -1.39 1.47 -2.30
C ALA A 234 -0.75 2.13 -3.51
N ALA A 235 0.49 2.58 -3.34
CA ALA A 235 1.39 2.96 -4.40
C ALA A 235 2.77 2.37 -4.12
N VAL A 236 3.34 1.68 -5.09
CA VAL A 236 4.64 1.01 -4.99
C VAL A 236 5.53 1.43 -6.16
N PHE A 237 6.81 1.59 -5.89
CA PHE A 237 7.84 2.02 -6.83
C PHE A 237 9.03 1.08 -6.78
N VAL A 238 9.68 0.89 -7.93
CA VAL A 238 10.96 0.22 -8.05
C VAL A 238 12.03 1.27 -8.32
N LEU A 239 12.97 1.38 -7.39
CA LEU A 239 14.13 2.25 -7.46
C LEU A 239 15.36 1.44 -7.88
N GLU A 240 16.11 1.93 -8.86
CA GLU A 240 17.34 1.30 -9.34
C GLU A 240 18.46 2.32 -9.42
N ARG A 241 19.70 1.83 -9.37
CA ARG A 241 20.83 2.68 -9.79
C ARG A 241 20.73 2.98 -11.28
N LEU A 242 21.02 4.22 -11.64
CA LEU A 242 20.95 4.68 -13.03
C LEU A 242 21.82 3.82 -13.98
N GLU A 243 23.02 3.42 -13.55
CA GLU A 243 23.89 2.57 -14.34
C GLU A 243 23.31 1.18 -14.60
N ASP A 244 22.67 0.57 -13.59
CA ASP A 244 22.04 -0.76 -13.72
C ASP A 244 20.82 -0.67 -14.65
N ALA A 245 19.97 0.34 -14.46
CA ALA A 245 18.82 0.61 -15.31
C ALA A 245 19.24 0.83 -16.77
N ARG A 246 20.30 1.61 -17.02
CA ARG A 246 20.84 1.84 -18.38
C ARG A 246 21.44 0.59 -18.99
N ALA A 247 22.20 -0.19 -18.23
CA ALA A 247 22.88 -1.39 -18.73
C ALA A 247 21.88 -2.42 -19.28
N ARG A 248 20.69 -2.52 -18.68
CA ARG A 248 19.61 -3.41 -19.13
C ARG A 248 18.57 -2.75 -20.05
N GLY A 249 18.75 -1.47 -20.41
CA GLY A 249 17.82 -0.74 -21.28
C GLY A 249 16.44 -0.46 -20.65
N ALA A 250 16.38 -0.28 -19.34
CA ALA A 250 15.14 -0.03 -18.62
C ALA A 250 14.50 1.33 -19.01
N PRO A 251 13.17 1.39 -19.17
CA PRO A 251 12.45 2.66 -19.18
C PRO A 251 12.65 3.39 -17.85
N ILE A 252 13.02 4.67 -17.90
CA ILE A 252 13.21 5.52 -16.74
C ILE A 252 12.06 6.53 -16.67
N LEU A 253 11.30 6.51 -15.59
CA LEU A 253 10.17 7.41 -15.37
C LEU A 253 10.63 8.77 -14.83
N ALA A 254 11.58 8.76 -13.90
CA ALA A 254 12.12 9.93 -13.22
C ALA A 254 13.45 9.59 -12.50
N GLU A 255 14.15 10.64 -12.08
CA GLU A 255 15.31 10.62 -11.17
C GLU A 255 14.97 11.40 -9.89
#